data_AF-A0A2S9FYQ8-F1
#
_entry.id   AF-A0A2S9FYQ8-F1
#
_cell.length_a   1.000
_cell.length_b   1.000
_cell.length_c   1.000
_cell.angle_alpha   90.00
_cell.angle_beta   90.00
_cell.angle_gamma   90.00
#
_symmetry.space_group_name_H-M   'P 1'
#
loop_
_entity.id
_entity.type
_entity.pdbx_description
1 polymer ?
#
loop_
_entity_poly.entity_id
_entity_poly.type
_entity_poly.pdbx_seq_one_letter_code
_entity_poly.pdbx_strand_id
1 'polypeptide(L)'
;EFFSHNLATDSAFGEFNLIMCRNVFIYFEETLQRRVELVFQDSLAPFGNLVIGPREGLTPEGTKLFSPLDRRLGIYVTKNQRVW
;
A
#
# COMPACT_ATOMS: atom_id res chain seq x y z
N GLU A 1 -12.62 -14.12 -7.48
CA GLU A 1 -13.92 -13.43 -7.32
C GLU A 1 -13.70 -11.93 -7.46
N PHE A 2 -14.75 -11.17 -7.76
CA PHE A 2 -14.68 -9.71 -7.89
C PHE A 2 -15.62 -9.06 -6.89
N PHE A 3 -15.14 -8.03 -6.20
CA PHE A 3 -15.89 -7.27 -5.21
C PHE A 3 -15.71 -5.78 -5.46
N SER A 4 -16.74 -4.99 -5.17
CA SER A 4 -16.63 -3.54 -5.14
C SER A 4 -15.98 -3.10 -3.82
N HIS A 5 -14.93 -2.30 -3.90
CA HIS A 5 -14.25 -1.72 -2.74
C HIS A 5 -13.77 -0.31 -3.09
N ASN A 6 -14.12 0.66 -2.26
CA ASN A 6 -13.79 2.06 -2.47
C ASN A 6 -12.68 2.50 -1.51
N LEU A 7 -11.49 2.73 -2.05
CA LEU A 7 -10.31 3.17 -1.30
C LEU A 7 -10.48 4.52 -0.58
N ALA A 8 -11.49 5.33 -0.93
CA ALA A 8 -11.75 6.60 -0.25
C ALA A 8 -12.61 6.46 1.01
N THR A 9 -13.51 5.48 1.05
CA THR A 9 -14.52 5.36 2.10
C THR A 9 -14.35 4.11 2.94
N ASP A 10 -13.87 3.03 2.35
CA ASP A 10 -13.88 1.71 2.97
C ASP A 10 -12.59 1.49 3.79
N SER A 11 -12.68 0.63 4.78
CA SER A 11 -11.61 0.29 5.72
C SER A 11 -10.70 -0.84 5.20
N ALA A 12 -9.68 -1.21 5.99
CA ALA A 12 -8.91 -2.43 5.76
C ALA A 12 -9.82 -3.65 5.52
N PHE A 13 -9.39 -4.53 4.61
CA PHE A 13 -10.15 -5.68 4.16
C PHE A 13 -9.24 -6.90 4.14
N GLY A 14 -9.61 -7.97 4.86
CA GLY A 14 -8.87 -9.24 4.86
C GLY A 14 -7.38 -9.15 5.24
N GLU A 15 -6.67 -10.25 5.00
CA GLU A 15 -5.21 -10.34 5.09
C GLU A 15 -4.66 -10.83 3.75
N PHE A 16 -3.78 -10.04 3.12
CA PHE A 16 -3.23 -10.35 1.80
C PHE A 16 -1.71 -10.49 1.85
N ASN A 17 -1.19 -11.49 1.12
CA ASN A 17 0.25 -11.58 0.88
C ASN A 17 0.73 -10.61 -0.21
N LEU A 18 -0.18 -10.10 -1.04
CA LEU A 18 0.14 -9.20 -2.14
C LEU A 18 -1.02 -8.25 -2.40
N ILE A 19 -0.74 -6.95 -2.36
CA ILE A 19 -1.66 -5.90 -2.81
C ILE A 19 -1.03 -5.21 -4.01
N MET A 20 -1.75 -5.16 -5.14
CA MET A 20 -1.34 -4.41 -6.32
C MET A 20 -2.29 -3.21 -6.52
N CYS A 21 -1.75 -2.01 -6.46
CA CYS A 21 -2.47 -0.76 -6.71
C CYS A 21 -1.66 0.07 -7.69
N ARG A 22 -1.81 -0.21 -8.99
CA ARG A 22 -1.02 0.44 -10.06
C ARG A 22 -1.88 1.38 -10.89
N ASN A 23 -1.35 2.56 -11.20
CA ASN A 23 -1.99 3.58 -12.03
C ASN A 23 -3.25 4.19 -11.41
N VAL A 24 -3.33 4.22 -10.07
CA VAL A 24 -4.47 4.76 -9.32
C VAL A 24 -4.02 5.85 -8.33
N PHE A 25 -2.85 5.67 -7.72
CA PHE A 25 -2.35 6.55 -6.65
C PHE A 25 -2.19 8.01 -7.09
N ILE A 26 -1.82 8.23 -8.36
CA ILE A 26 -1.60 9.57 -8.93
C ILE A 26 -2.87 10.42 -9.04
N TYR A 27 -4.06 9.84 -8.87
CA TYR A 27 -5.32 10.58 -8.89
C TYR A 27 -5.77 11.06 -7.51
N PHE A 28 -5.11 10.61 -6.45
CA PHE A 28 -5.46 10.94 -5.08
C PHE A 28 -4.67 12.15 -4.60
N GLU A 29 -5.34 13.05 -3.88
CA GLU A 29 -4.65 14.05 -3.07
C GLU A 29 -3.90 13.37 -1.92
N GLU A 30 -2.87 14.04 -1.40
CA GLU A 30 -1.96 13.49 -0.39
C GLU A 30 -2.68 12.97 0.86
N THR A 31 -3.76 13.64 1.28
CA THR A 31 -4.60 13.21 2.42
C THR A 31 -5.23 11.83 2.19
N LEU A 32 -5.76 11.60 0.98
CA LEU A 32 -6.36 10.33 0.59
C LEU A 32 -5.27 9.27 0.37
N GLN A 33 -4.13 9.62 -0.25
CA GLN A 33 -3.00 8.70 -0.39
C GLN A 33 -2.56 8.16 0.97
N ARG A 34 -2.36 9.04 1.95
CA ARG A 34 -1.97 8.65 3.32
C ARG A 34 -2.98 7.74 3.99
N ARG A 35 -4.28 8.00 3.83
CA ARG A 35 -5.34 7.12 4.34
C ARG A 35 -5.23 5.72 3.71
N VAL A 36 -5.08 5.67 2.39
CA VAL A 36 -4.99 4.40 1.64
C VAL A 36 -3.72 3.62 2.01
N GLU A 37 -2.60 4.28 2.26
CA GLU A 37 -1.37 3.64 2.72
C GLU A 37 -1.55 2.93 4.07
N LEU A 38 -2.31 3.53 5.00
CA LEU A 38 -2.66 2.88 6.26
C LEU A 38 -3.56 1.66 6.02
N VAL A 39 -4.59 1.79 5.17
CA VAL A 39 -5.46 0.67 4.78
C VAL A 39 -4.64 -0.48 4.19
N PHE A 40 -3.64 -0.19 3.34
CA PHE A 40 -2.75 -1.21 2.79
C PHE A 40 -1.86 -1.85 3.85
N GLN A 41 -1.31 -1.07 4.76
CA GLN A 41 -0.49 -1.61 5.86
C GLN A 41 -1.31 -2.57 6.72
N ASP A 42 -2.54 -2.19 7.06
CA ASP A 42 -3.43 -2.98 7.92
C ASP A 42 -3.99 -4.23 7.21
N SER A 43 -4.09 -4.20 5.88
CA SER A 43 -4.59 -5.33 5.08
C SER A 43 -3.48 -6.28 4.61
N LEU A 44 -2.20 -5.93 4.79
CA LEU A 44 -1.07 -6.78 4.42
C LEU A 44 -0.73 -7.77 5.53
N ALA A 45 -0.72 -9.05 5.17
CA ALA A 45 -0.20 -10.11 6.01
C ALA A 45 1.31 -9.92 6.27
N PRO A 46 1.85 -10.56 7.32
CA PRO A 46 3.29 -10.61 7.52
C PRO A 46 4.05 -11.08 6.29
N PHE A 47 5.17 -10.41 6.01
CA PHE A 47 6.01 -10.60 4.82
C PHE A 47 5.30 -10.35 3.48
N GLY A 48 4.10 -9.75 3.52
CA GLY A 48 3.36 -9.34 2.34
C GLY A 48 4.02 -8.16 1.61
N ASN A 49 3.67 -8.01 0.33
CA ASN A 49 4.21 -6.97 -0.54
C ASN A 49 3.13 -6.02 -1.04
N LEU A 50 3.46 -4.72 -1.04
CA LEU A 50 2.71 -3.69 -1.75
C LEU A 50 3.38 -3.41 -3.08
N VAL A 51 2.61 -3.39 -4.17
CA VAL A 51 3.08 -3.02 -5.50
C VAL A 51 2.28 -1.82 -6.00
N ILE A 52 2.97 -0.68 -6.16
CA ILE A 52 2.44 0.50 -6.84
C ILE A 52 3.11 0.70 -8.20
N GLY A 53 2.57 1.59 -9.01
CA GLY A 53 3.15 1.92 -10.31
C GLY A 53 4.54 2.57 -10.17
N PRO A 54 5.45 2.38 -11.14
CA PRO A 54 6.82 2.90 -11.09
C PRO A 54 6.92 4.44 -11.20
N ARG A 55 5.82 5.10 -11.58
CA ARG A 55 5.68 6.57 -11.58
C ARG A 55 4.91 7.07 -10.36
N GLU A 56 4.48 6.16 -9.51
CA GLU A 56 3.73 6.45 -8.29
C GLU A 56 4.72 6.43 -7.13
N GLY A 57 4.41 7.20 -6.09
CA GLY A 57 5.24 7.29 -4.90
C GLY A 57 4.37 7.19 -3.67
N LEU A 58 4.98 6.72 -2.58
CA LEU A 58 4.39 6.82 -1.26
C LEU A 58 4.52 8.27 -0.76
N THR A 59 3.55 8.71 0.04
CA THR A 59 3.62 9.98 0.77
C THR A 59 4.81 9.97 1.75
N PRO A 60 5.27 11.14 2.23
CA PRO A 60 6.29 11.20 3.28
C PRO A 60 5.95 10.32 4.49
N GLU A 61 4.69 10.23 4.89
CA GLU A 61 4.24 9.32 5.95
C GLU A 61 4.20 7.87 5.50
N GLY A 62 3.76 7.56 4.29
CA GLY A 62 3.79 6.22 3.72
C GLY A 62 5.21 5.65 3.70
N THR A 63 6.23 6.47 3.42
CA THR A 63 7.63 6.03 3.50
C THR A 63 8.08 5.66 4.92
N LYS A 64 7.35 6.06 5.97
CA LYS A 64 7.59 5.61 7.36
C LYS A 64 6.92 4.25 7.61
N LEU A 65 5.89 3.89 6.85
CA LEU A 65 5.17 2.62 6.97
C LEU A 65 5.81 1.51 6.13
N PHE A 66 6.39 1.86 4.99
CA PHE A 66 6.91 0.91 4.02
C PHE A 66 8.39 1.14 3.67
N SER A 67 9.12 0.05 3.50
CA SER A 67 10.48 0.01 2.96
C SER A 67 10.44 -0.49 1.51
N PRO A 68 11.22 0.12 0.59
CA PRO A 68 11.30 -0.37 -0.78
C PRO A 68 12.05 -1.71 -0.83
N LEU A 69 11.50 -2.67 -1.55
CA LEU A 69 12.18 -3.91 -1.95
C LEU A 69 12.83 -3.74 -3.33
N ASP A 70 12.10 -3.21 -4.32
CA ASP A 70 12.64 -2.71 -5.60
C ASP A 70 11.88 -1.46 -6.04
N ARG A 71 12.52 -0.29 -5.94
CA ARG A 71 11.91 1.01 -6.31
C ARG A 71 11.58 1.10 -7.80
N ARG A 72 12.35 0.45 -8.67
CA ARG A 72 12.14 0.53 -10.14
C ARG A 72 10.86 -0.17 -10.53
N LEU A 73 10.47 -1.19 -9.77
CA LEU A 73 9.25 -1.95 -9.97
C LEU A 73 8.10 -1.48 -9.07
N GLY A 74 8.35 -0.51 -8.17
CA GLY A 74 7.35 -0.03 -7.21
C GLY A 74 6.98 -1.07 -6.15
N ILE A 75 7.91 -1.93 -5.74
CA ILE A 75 7.67 -3.01 -4.77
C ILE A 75 8.15 -2.58 -3.38
N TYR A 76 7.30 -2.75 -2.39
CA TYR A 76 7.51 -2.34 -1.00
C TYR A 76 7.07 -3.43 -0.01
N VAL A 77 7.67 -3.41 1.17
CA VAL A 77 7.32 -4.25 2.33
C VAL A 77 7.04 -3.37 3.53
N THR A 78 6.20 -3.81 4.46
CA THR A 78 5.90 -3.06 5.70
C THR A 78 7.13 -2.99 6.62
N LYS A 79 7.36 -1.84 7.26
CA LYS A 79 8.50 -1.62 8.18
C LYS A 79 8.28 -2.21 9.57
N ASN A 80 7.04 -2.21 10.05
CA ASN A 80 6.70 -2.59 11.44
C ASN A 80 6.56 -4.10 11.67
N GLN A 81 7.00 -4.94 10.73
CA GLN A 81 6.80 -6.39 10.80
C GLN A 81 8.10 -7.18 10.91
N ARG A 82 9.15 -6.58 11.48
CA ARG A 82 10.30 -7.36 11.99
C ARG A 82 9.89 -8.06 13.28
N VAL A 83 9.35 -9.27 13.13
CA VAL A 83 9.47 -10.31 14.15
C VAL A 83 10.92 -10.80 14.05
N TRP A 84 11.76 -10.36 14.98
CA TRP A 84 12.99 -10.94 15.57
C TRP A 84 13.77 -9.80 16.23
#